data_AF-A0A6L7G1B3-F1
#
_entry.id   AF-A0A6L7G1B3-F1
#
_cell.length_a   1.000
_cell.length_b   1.000
_cell.length_c   1.000
_cell.angle_alpha   90.00
_cell.angle_beta   90.00
_cell.angle_gamma   90.00
#
_symmetry.space_group_name_H-M   'P 1'
#
loop_
_entity.id
_entity.type
_entity.pdbx_description
1 polymer ?
#
loop_
_entity_poly.entity_id
_entity_poly.type
_entity_poly.pdbx_seq_one_letter_code
_entity_poly.pdbx_strand_id
1 'polypeptide(L)'
;MFRVGEVDIRGLQRFDNLLAGLGREGDKAVARAVSRAGDMGRTQVIKTLAAQTGLTQKVIRRSLRVRRASWDVPEYVLISAGTDEPLKYFRKRETKDGVEAYLGKARGTEWFAESFYRGGLFPQRRVDLPTMNGHVFVRAGGRTQLEKVTSGVFIPEEMVQGTTAAVWSKTVTAALPKRLDHEFNRLLNGAA
;
A
#
# COMPACT_ATOMS: atom_id res chain seq x y z
N MET A 1 3.48 -36.52 -28.11
CA MET A 1 4.59 -35.86 -27.39
C MET A 1 4.51 -34.38 -27.72
N PHE A 2 3.99 -33.54 -26.82
CA PHE A 2 3.88 -32.11 -27.04
C PHE A 2 4.63 -31.37 -25.94
N ARG A 3 5.58 -30.51 -26.35
CA ARG A 3 6.38 -29.63 -25.52
C ARG A 3 6.06 -28.20 -25.95
N VAL A 4 5.41 -27.44 -25.07
CA VAL A 4 5.44 -25.97 -25.06
C VAL A 4 6.20 -25.61 -23.78
N GLY A 5 7.14 -24.66 -23.88
CA GLY A 5 8.26 -24.42 -22.97
C GLY A 5 8.00 -24.70 -21.49
N GLU A 6 8.88 -25.54 -20.90
CA GLU A 6 9.09 -25.81 -19.47
C GLU A 6 8.09 -25.21 -18.47
N VAL A 7 6.83 -25.63 -18.58
CA VAL A 7 5.87 -25.60 -17.49
C VAL A 7 5.39 -27.03 -17.36
N ASP A 8 5.60 -27.64 -16.19
CA ASP A 8 5.16 -29.01 -15.92
C ASP A 8 3.63 -29.08 -15.92
N ILE A 9 3.08 -29.27 -17.12
CA ILE A 9 1.65 -29.46 -17.39
C ILE A 9 1.05 -30.67 -16.68
N ARG A 10 1.86 -31.64 -16.25
CA ARG A 10 1.36 -32.78 -15.44
C ARG A 10 1.02 -32.34 -14.03
N GLY A 11 1.71 -31.33 -13.50
CA GLY A 11 1.33 -30.66 -12.25
C GLY A 11 -0.03 -29.99 -12.37
N LEU A 12 -0.24 -29.24 -13.47
CA LEU A 12 -1.50 -28.55 -13.76
C LEU A 12 -2.66 -29.52 -13.98
N GLN A 13 -2.48 -30.61 -14.72
CA GLN A 13 -3.55 -31.62 -14.90
C GLN A 13 -3.91 -32.36 -13.61
N ARG A 14 -2.93 -32.68 -12.77
CA ARG A 14 -3.21 -33.27 -11.45
C ARG A 14 -3.95 -32.29 -10.55
N PHE A 15 -3.58 -31.02 -10.62
CA PHE A 15 -4.26 -29.94 -9.91
C PHE A 15 -5.71 -29.76 -10.37
N ASP A 16 -5.95 -29.78 -11.68
CA ASP A 16 -7.28 -29.64 -12.27
C ASP A 16 -8.18 -30.84 -11.92
N ASN A 17 -7.62 -32.06 -11.95
CA ASN A 17 -8.34 -33.27 -11.52
C ASN A 17 -8.63 -33.29 -10.01
N LEU A 18 -7.72 -32.78 -9.17
CA LEU A 18 -7.94 -32.62 -7.73
C LEU A 18 -9.02 -31.58 -7.45
N LEU A 19 -9.00 -30.45 -8.16
CA LEU A 19 -10.04 -29.43 -8.08
C LEU A 19 -11.41 -29.98 -8.51
N ALA A 20 -11.46 -30.69 -9.64
CA ALA A 20 -12.67 -31.35 -10.12
C ALA A 20 -13.21 -32.38 -9.12
N GLY A 21 -12.33 -33.12 -8.44
CA GLY A 21 -12.70 -34.09 -7.40
C GLY A 21 -13.18 -33.46 -6.09
N LEU A 22 -12.77 -32.23 -5.77
CA LEU A 22 -13.13 -31.51 -4.56
C LEU A 22 -14.38 -30.62 -4.72
N GLY A 23 -14.80 -30.34 -5.95
CA GLY A 23 -15.96 -29.50 -6.26
C GLY A 23 -15.92 -28.15 -5.52
N ARG A 24 -17.06 -27.74 -4.94
CA ARG A 24 -17.19 -26.45 -4.24
C ARG A 24 -16.25 -26.26 -3.05
N GLU A 25 -15.76 -27.34 -2.42
CA GLU A 25 -14.78 -27.19 -1.33
C GLU A 25 -13.39 -26.84 -1.86
N GLY A 26 -13.05 -27.30 -3.07
CA GLY A 26 -11.85 -26.89 -3.80
C GLY A 26 -11.84 -25.38 -4.08
N ASP A 27 -12.95 -24.85 -4.59
CA ASP A 27 -13.09 -23.41 -4.87
C ASP A 27 -12.92 -22.56 -3.61
N LYS A 28 -13.51 -23.00 -2.49
CA LYS A 28 -13.35 -22.35 -1.19
C LYS A 28 -11.90 -22.39 -0.70
N ALA A 29 -11.19 -23.50 -0.89
CA ALA A 29 -9.76 -23.60 -0.54
C ALA A 29 -8.91 -22.63 -1.38
N VAL A 30 -9.15 -22.54 -2.68
CA VAL A 30 -8.48 -21.59 -3.57
C VAL A 30 -8.75 -20.16 -3.10
N ALA A 31 -10.01 -19.79 -2.85
CA ALA A 31 -10.38 -18.45 -2.40
C ALA A 31 -9.70 -18.06 -1.07
N ARG A 32 -9.59 -19.01 -0.11
CA ARG A 32 -8.87 -18.81 1.15
C ARG A 32 -7.37 -18.62 0.92
N ALA A 33 -6.76 -19.47 0.09
CA ALA A 33 -5.34 -19.40 -0.23
C ALA A 33 -4.97 -18.07 -0.90
N VAL A 34 -5.73 -17.67 -1.92
CA VAL A 34 -5.57 -16.38 -2.63
C VAL A 34 -5.75 -15.22 -1.66
N SER A 35 -6.82 -15.23 -0.85
CA SER A 35 -7.05 -14.17 0.14
C SER A 35 -5.92 -14.06 1.15
N ARG A 36 -5.37 -15.18 1.61
CA ARG A 36 -4.28 -15.20 2.57
C ARG A 36 -2.98 -14.70 1.95
N ALA A 37 -2.66 -15.10 0.72
CA ALA A 37 -1.51 -14.60 -0.02
C ALA A 37 -1.63 -13.09 -0.26
N GLY A 38 -2.81 -12.61 -0.65
CA GLY A 38 -3.10 -11.18 -0.82
C GLY A 38 -2.94 -10.37 0.47
N ASP A 39 -3.45 -10.87 1.61
CA ASP A 39 -3.30 -10.20 2.91
C ASP A 39 -1.83 -10.14 3.38
N MET A 40 -1.03 -11.16 3.05
CA MET A 40 0.43 -11.14 3.26
C MET A 40 1.10 -10.09 2.36
N GLY A 41 0.75 -10.06 1.07
CA GLY A 41 1.21 -9.04 0.13
C GLY A 41 0.88 -7.63 0.59
N ARG A 42 -0.37 -7.39 1.04
CA ARG A 42 -0.85 -6.10 1.54
C ARG A 42 -0.02 -5.63 2.73
N THR A 43 0.30 -6.54 3.65
CA THR A 43 1.14 -6.24 4.80
C THR A 43 2.50 -5.73 4.38
N GLN A 44 3.11 -6.37 3.37
CA GLN A 44 4.42 -5.93 2.86
C GLN A 44 4.32 -4.61 2.10
N VAL A 45 3.30 -4.44 1.25
CA VAL A 45 3.03 -3.17 0.55
C VAL A 45 2.91 -2.01 1.53
N ILE A 46 2.14 -2.15 2.61
CA ILE A 46 1.99 -1.09 3.63
C ILE A 46 3.33 -0.70 4.26
N LYS A 47 4.18 -1.69 4.57
CA LYS A 47 5.50 -1.44 5.17
C LYS A 47 6.43 -0.75 4.18
N THR A 48 6.47 -1.23 2.95
CA THR A 48 7.33 -0.69 1.88
C THR A 48 6.91 0.72 1.50
N LEU A 49 5.61 0.97 1.30
CA LEU A 49 5.09 2.31 1.00
C LEU A 49 5.44 3.32 2.09
N ALA A 50 5.33 2.94 3.37
CA ALA A 50 5.67 3.82 4.48
C ALA A 50 7.15 4.23 4.45
N ALA A 51 8.02 3.27 4.12
CA ALA A 51 9.45 3.56 3.97
C ALA A 51 9.76 4.37 2.69
N GLN A 52 9.07 4.07 1.58
CA GLN A 52 9.27 4.72 0.28
C GLN A 52 8.85 6.20 0.33
N THR A 53 7.68 6.47 0.92
CA THR A 53 7.01 7.78 0.90
C THR A 53 7.13 8.59 2.18
N GLY A 54 7.61 8.00 3.28
CA GLY A 54 7.69 8.69 4.59
C GLY A 54 6.34 8.87 5.29
N LEU A 55 5.25 8.42 4.68
CA LEU A 55 3.92 8.38 5.30
C LEU A 55 3.86 7.32 6.40
N THR A 56 3.06 7.59 7.42
CA THR A 56 2.78 6.57 8.44
C THR A 56 1.94 5.44 7.84
N GLN A 57 2.15 4.22 8.34
CA GLN A 57 1.31 3.08 7.94
C GLN A 57 -0.18 3.29 8.23
N LYS A 58 -0.53 4.15 9.20
CA LYS A 58 -1.93 4.51 9.50
C LYS A 58 -2.56 5.27 8.34
N VAL A 59 -1.84 6.24 7.75
CA VAL A 59 -2.31 6.99 6.58
C VAL A 59 -2.47 6.04 5.40
N ILE A 60 -1.45 5.24 5.10
CA ILE A 60 -1.51 4.28 3.99
C ILE A 60 -2.67 3.31 4.16
N ARG A 61 -2.87 2.70 5.34
CA ARG A 61 -4.00 1.78 5.59
C ARG A 61 -5.36 2.42 5.30
N ARG A 62 -5.53 3.71 5.59
CA ARG A 62 -6.77 4.44 5.33
C ARG A 62 -7.00 4.66 3.84
N SER A 63 -5.93 4.85 3.06
CA SER A 63 -5.99 5.05 1.60
C SER A 63 -6.07 3.74 0.80
N LEU A 64 -5.90 2.58 1.46
CA LEU A 64 -6.04 1.25 0.86
C LEU A 64 -7.44 0.66 1.08
N ARG A 65 -7.96 0.00 0.05
CA ARG A 65 -9.16 -0.84 0.07
C ARG A 65 -8.81 -2.22 -0.48
N VAL A 66 -9.52 -3.23 0.00
CA VAL A 66 -9.27 -4.63 -0.37
C VAL A 66 -10.57 -5.24 -0.85
N ARG A 67 -10.52 -5.87 -2.02
CA ARG A 67 -11.51 -6.86 -2.45
C ARG A 67 -10.85 -8.22 -2.31
N ARG A 68 -11.32 -9.01 -1.35
CA ARG A 68 -10.81 -10.37 -1.11
C ARG A 68 -11.40 -11.33 -2.14
N ALA A 69 -10.72 -12.46 -2.31
CA ALA A 69 -11.21 -13.54 -3.16
C ALA A 69 -12.46 -14.18 -2.53
N SER A 70 -13.44 -14.48 -3.36
CA SER A 70 -14.61 -15.30 -3.02
C SER A 70 -14.52 -16.64 -3.75
N TRP A 71 -15.40 -17.58 -3.40
CA TRP A 71 -15.47 -18.87 -4.10
C TRP A 71 -15.87 -18.70 -5.58
N ASP A 72 -16.67 -17.69 -5.91
CA ASP A 72 -17.07 -17.39 -7.31
C ASP A 72 -16.00 -16.60 -8.06
N VAL A 73 -15.20 -15.80 -7.35
CA VAL A 73 -14.19 -14.91 -7.93
C VAL A 73 -12.88 -15.06 -7.14
N PRO A 74 -11.98 -15.97 -7.56
CA PRO A 74 -10.73 -16.27 -6.86
C PRO A 74 -9.65 -15.17 -7.09
N GLU A 75 -10.04 -13.91 -6.97
CA GLU A 75 -9.19 -12.75 -7.24
C GLU A 75 -9.03 -11.90 -5.97
N TYR A 76 -7.81 -11.48 -5.65
CA TYR A 76 -7.55 -10.47 -4.63
C TYR A 76 -7.11 -9.16 -5.27
N VAL A 77 -7.81 -8.08 -4.96
CA VAL A 77 -7.49 -6.75 -5.48
C VAL A 77 -7.20 -5.79 -4.34
N LEU A 78 -6.02 -5.17 -4.40
CA LEU A 78 -5.64 -4.05 -3.56
C LEU A 78 -5.87 -2.76 -4.33
N ILE A 79 -6.80 -1.94 -3.85
CA ILE A 79 -7.24 -0.72 -4.51
C ILE A 79 -6.77 0.47 -3.69
N SER A 80 -6.33 1.53 -4.36
CA SER A 80 -6.12 2.83 -3.74
C SER A 80 -6.66 3.93 -4.62
N ALA A 81 -7.24 4.94 -3.96
CA ALA A 81 -7.61 6.20 -4.56
C ALA A 81 -7.09 7.30 -3.64
N GLY A 82 -6.58 8.38 -4.20
CA GLY A 82 -6.02 9.46 -3.42
C GLY A 82 -5.65 10.65 -4.27
N THR A 83 -5.62 11.81 -3.63
CA THR A 83 -5.01 13.02 -4.16
C THR A 83 -3.56 13.10 -3.69
N ASP A 84 -2.88 14.20 -4.02
CA ASP A 84 -1.61 14.54 -3.41
C ASP A 84 -1.76 14.61 -1.89
N GLU A 85 -0.86 13.92 -1.18
CA GLU A 85 -0.89 13.86 0.26
C GLU A 85 -0.41 15.19 0.87
N PRO A 86 -1.17 15.80 1.80
CA PRO A 86 -0.78 17.04 2.44
C PRO A 86 0.41 16.84 3.38
N LEU A 87 1.29 17.84 3.46
CA LEU A 87 2.49 17.82 4.31
C LEU A 87 2.22 17.57 5.81
N LYS A 88 0.95 17.70 6.26
CA LYS A 88 0.59 17.37 7.64
C LYS A 88 0.88 15.92 8.04
N TYR A 89 0.87 15.00 7.07
CA TYR A 89 1.07 13.56 7.32
C TYR A 89 2.53 13.14 7.37
N PHE A 90 3.45 14.07 7.09
CA PHE A 90 4.87 13.82 7.02
C PHE A 90 5.59 14.35 8.26
N ARG A 91 6.79 13.82 8.51
CA ARG A 91 7.69 14.39 9.50
C ARG A 91 8.24 15.71 8.94
N LYS A 92 7.65 16.81 9.40
CA LYS A 92 7.99 18.17 8.97
C LYS A 92 8.59 19.01 10.08
N ARG A 93 9.41 19.99 9.70
CA ARG A 93 10.04 20.97 10.58
C ARG A 93 9.96 22.35 9.95
N GLU A 94 9.47 23.31 10.73
CA GLU A 94 9.46 24.71 10.33
C GLU A 94 10.84 25.33 10.47
N THR A 95 11.26 26.07 9.45
CA THR A 95 12.50 26.85 9.40
C THR A 95 12.14 28.35 9.31
N LYS A 96 13.14 29.23 9.24
CA LYS A 96 12.89 30.67 9.11
C LYS A 96 12.14 31.00 7.81
N ASP A 97 12.50 30.34 6.73
CA ASP A 97 12.11 30.70 5.36
C ASP A 97 11.21 29.64 4.69
N GLY A 98 10.73 28.64 5.45
CA GLY A 98 9.89 27.58 4.90
C GLY A 98 9.72 26.37 5.81
N VAL A 99 9.20 25.28 5.27
CA VAL A 99 9.05 23.99 5.94
C VAL A 99 9.88 22.95 5.23
N GLU A 100 10.67 22.19 6.00
CA GLU A 100 11.32 20.98 5.50
C GLU A 100 10.44 19.77 5.85
N ALA A 101 10.27 18.83 4.93
CA ALA A 101 9.54 17.58 5.18
C ALA A 101 10.27 16.37 4.62
N TYR A 102 10.29 15.29 5.40
CA TYR A 102 10.83 14.01 4.97
C TYR A 102 9.77 13.20 4.20
N LEU A 103 10.00 13.01 2.90
CA LEU A 103 9.12 12.33 1.95
C LEU A 103 9.55 10.87 1.68
N GLY A 104 10.24 10.26 2.65
CA GLY A 104 10.64 8.87 2.60
C GLY A 104 11.98 8.60 1.93
N LYS A 105 12.33 7.33 1.79
CA LYS A 105 13.63 6.89 1.26
C LYS A 105 13.78 7.17 -0.24
N ALA A 106 12.69 7.26 -0.99
CA ALA A 106 12.75 7.49 -2.42
C ALA A 106 13.12 8.95 -2.75
N ARG A 107 12.62 9.91 -1.97
CA ARG A 107 12.76 11.36 -2.23
C ARG A 107 13.68 12.08 -1.24
N GLY A 108 13.75 11.61 0.00
CA GLY A 108 14.55 12.24 1.05
C GLY A 108 13.82 13.40 1.73
N THR A 109 14.58 14.39 2.20
CA THR A 109 14.02 15.61 2.79
C THR A 109 13.91 16.68 1.71
N GLU A 110 12.72 17.21 1.52
CA GLU A 110 12.45 18.31 0.60
C GLU A 110 12.14 19.61 1.37
N TRP A 111 12.46 20.74 0.74
CA TRP A 111 12.24 22.06 1.28
C TRP A 111 11.13 22.78 0.53
N PHE A 112 10.16 23.31 1.29
CA PHE A 112 9.00 24.02 0.79
C PHE A 112 9.14 25.49 1.18
N ALA A 113 9.61 26.31 0.25
CA ALA A 113 9.88 27.72 0.46
C ALA A 113 8.62 28.50 0.86
N GLU A 114 8.82 29.55 1.68
CA GLU A 114 7.80 30.51 2.12
C GLU A 114 6.57 29.89 2.81
N SER A 115 6.73 28.64 3.24
CA SER A 115 5.65 27.88 3.84
C SER A 115 5.74 27.85 5.36
N PHE A 116 4.59 27.66 6.01
CA PHE A 116 4.48 27.65 7.46
C PHE A 116 3.29 26.79 7.92
N TYR A 117 3.34 26.31 9.17
CA TYR A 117 2.22 25.62 9.82
C TYR A 117 1.96 26.10 11.25
N ARG A 118 2.78 27.02 11.76
CA ARG A 118 2.58 27.69 13.06
C ARG A 118 2.44 29.19 12.87
N GLY A 119 1.74 29.82 13.81
CA GLY A 119 1.65 31.28 13.91
C GLY A 119 2.69 31.84 14.89
N GLY A 120 2.91 33.15 14.83
CA GLY A 120 3.79 33.87 15.76
C GLY A 120 5.18 34.20 15.17
N LEU A 121 6.00 34.86 15.98
CA LEU A 121 7.34 35.30 15.58
C LEU A 121 8.29 34.09 15.49
N PHE A 122 9.22 34.08 14.55
CA PHE A 122 10.30 33.08 14.48
C PHE A 122 11.57 33.61 15.18
N PRO A 123 12.40 32.78 15.84
CA PRO A 123 12.14 31.38 16.21
C PRO A 123 11.31 31.24 17.49
N GLN A 124 11.16 32.31 18.27
CA GLN A 124 10.51 32.31 19.58
C GLN A 124 9.05 32.78 19.49
N ARG A 125 8.17 32.18 20.30
CA ARG A 125 6.70 32.46 20.34
C ARG A 125 5.90 31.86 19.17
N ARG A 126 6.37 30.75 18.59
CA ARG A 126 5.59 29.95 17.62
C ARG A 126 4.52 29.12 18.34
N VAL A 127 3.29 29.20 17.88
CA VAL A 127 2.15 28.45 18.42
C VAL A 127 1.44 27.65 17.33
N ASP A 128 1.02 26.44 17.68
CA ASP A 128 0.19 25.63 16.79
C ASP A 128 -1.17 26.31 16.64
N LEU A 129 -1.62 26.49 15.40
CA LEU A 129 -2.90 27.12 15.07
C LEU A 129 -3.97 26.02 14.92
N PRO A 130 -4.97 25.93 15.81
CA PRO A 130 -5.97 24.86 15.76
C PRO A 130 -6.73 24.82 14.43
N THR A 131 -7.01 25.99 13.84
CA THR A 131 -7.69 26.13 12.54
C THR A 131 -6.89 25.57 11.37
N MET A 132 -5.55 25.52 11.48
CA MET A 132 -4.68 24.95 10.46
C MET A 132 -4.53 23.44 10.58
N ASN A 133 -4.83 22.84 11.73
CA ASN A 133 -4.78 21.39 11.97
C ASN A 133 -3.48 20.74 11.45
N GLY A 134 -2.35 21.42 11.66
CA GLY A 134 -1.02 20.98 11.24
C GLY A 134 -0.78 20.93 9.72
N HIS A 135 -1.70 21.44 8.90
CA HIS A 135 -1.46 21.68 7.48
C HIS A 135 -0.40 22.76 7.28
N VAL A 136 0.36 22.61 6.20
CA VAL A 136 1.35 23.59 5.77
C VAL A 136 0.70 24.47 4.72
N PHE A 137 0.97 25.77 4.80
CA PHE A 137 0.42 26.78 3.91
C PHE A 137 1.50 27.70 3.37
N VAL A 138 1.26 28.24 2.19
CA VAL A 138 1.96 29.41 1.63
C VAL A 138 0.98 30.58 1.52
N ARG A 139 1.51 31.80 1.50
CA ARG A 139 0.69 32.99 1.25
C ARG A 139 0.51 33.14 -0.26
N ALA A 140 -0.73 33.01 -0.72
CA ALA A 140 -1.06 33.25 -2.13
C ALA A 140 -1.34 34.74 -2.41
N GLY A 141 -1.59 35.53 -1.36
CA GLY A 141 -1.82 36.96 -1.46
C GLY A 141 -1.80 37.65 -0.10
N GLY A 142 -2.92 38.27 0.27
CA GLY A 142 -3.05 38.98 1.55
C GLY A 142 -2.90 38.09 2.79
N ARG A 143 -2.99 38.70 3.98
CA ARG A 143 -2.72 38.02 5.26
C ARG A 143 -3.51 36.72 5.47
N THR A 144 -4.71 36.62 4.91
CA THR A 144 -5.66 35.50 5.09
C THR A 144 -5.79 34.60 3.86
N GLN A 145 -5.20 34.97 2.72
CA GLN A 145 -5.25 34.19 1.48
C GLN A 145 -4.12 33.16 1.51
N LEU A 146 -4.45 31.96 1.97
CA LEU A 146 -3.52 30.88 2.21
C LEU A 146 -3.84 29.68 1.33
N GLU A 147 -2.82 29.13 0.69
CA GLU A 147 -2.92 27.91 -0.12
C GLU A 147 -2.25 26.75 0.60
N LYS A 148 -2.88 25.57 0.55
CA LYS A 148 -2.34 24.37 1.18
C LYS A 148 -1.21 23.82 0.34
N VAL A 149 -0.08 23.60 0.98
CA VAL A 149 1.07 22.93 0.36
C VAL A 149 0.89 21.43 0.46
N THR A 150 1.03 20.75 -0.67
CA THR A 150 1.01 19.31 -0.81
C THR A 150 2.41 18.78 -1.13
N SER A 151 2.59 17.45 -1.11
CA SER A 151 3.92 16.83 -1.11
C SER A 151 4.37 16.33 -2.49
N GLY A 152 3.48 16.33 -3.49
CA GLY A 152 3.66 15.60 -4.74
C GLY A 152 3.65 14.08 -4.58
N VAL A 153 3.25 13.54 -3.42
CA VAL A 153 3.21 12.09 -3.17
C VAL A 153 1.79 11.59 -3.38
N PHE A 154 1.65 10.68 -4.35
CA PHE A 154 0.39 10.04 -4.69
C PHE A 154 0.46 8.54 -4.35
N ILE A 155 -0.24 8.11 -3.30
CA ILE A 155 -0.22 6.70 -2.86
C ILE A 155 -0.53 5.71 -4.00
N PRO A 156 -1.52 5.93 -4.88
CA PRO A 156 -1.82 5.01 -5.98
C PRO A 156 -0.66 4.84 -6.97
N GLU A 157 0.06 5.92 -7.29
CA GLU A 157 1.21 5.88 -8.19
C GLU A 157 2.40 5.15 -7.52
N GLU A 158 2.69 5.49 -6.27
CA GLU A 158 3.76 4.89 -5.48
C GLU A 158 3.53 3.39 -5.23
N MET A 159 2.27 2.92 -5.27
CA MET A 159 1.90 1.51 -5.14
C MET A 159 2.29 0.66 -6.35
N VAL A 160 2.11 1.20 -7.55
CA VAL A 160 2.34 0.48 -8.81
C VAL A 160 3.75 0.68 -9.34
N GLN A 161 4.54 1.54 -8.69
CA GLN A 161 5.90 1.87 -9.07
C GLN A 161 6.94 1.36 -8.05
N GLY A 162 8.19 1.32 -8.51
CA GLY A 162 9.36 1.12 -7.67
C GLY A 162 9.35 -0.16 -6.83
N THR A 163 9.80 -0.03 -5.59
CA THR A 163 10.03 -1.17 -4.69
C THR A 163 8.72 -1.82 -4.25
N THR A 164 7.63 -1.06 -4.17
CA THR A 164 6.34 -1.56 -3.68
C THR A 164 5.75 -2.62 -4.61
N ALA A 165 5.73 -2.35 -5.93
CA ALA A 165 5.24 -3.32 -6.91
C ALA A 165 6.07 -4.61 -6.92
N ALA A 166 7.40 -4.49 -6.87
CA ALA A 166 8.29 -5.64 -6.81
C ALA A 166 8.09 -6.49 -5.55
N VAL A 167 7.90 -5.85 -4.40
CA VAL A 167 7.64 -6.54 -3.12
C VAL A 167 6.29 -7.25 -3.13
N TRP A 168 5.25 -6.66 -3.73
CA TRP A 168 3.96 -7.31 -3.90
C TRP A 168 4.10 -8.62 -4.69
N SER A 169 4.64 -8.54 -5.91
CA SER A 169 4.81 -9.70 -6.78
C SER A 169 5.65 -10.78 -6.11
N LYS A 170 6.81 -10.41 -5.54
CA LYS A 170 7.67 -11.35 -4.81
C LYS A 170 6.94 -12.05 -3.66
N THR A 171 6.15 -11.31 -2.88
CA THR A 171 5.43 -11.86 -1.72
C THR A 171 4.35 -12.82 -2.16
N VAL A 172 3.56 -12.45 -3.17
CA VAL A 172 2.45 -13.28 -3.67
C VAL A 172 2.99 -14.54 -4.34
N THR A 173 3.99 -14.43 -5.22
CA THR A 173 4.62 -15.59 -5.88
C THR A 173 5.19 -16.59 -4.87
N ALA A 174 5.78 -16.11 -3.78
CA ALA A 174 6.33 -16.98 -2.74
C ALA A 174 5.27 -17.59 -1.80
N ALA A 175 4.18 -16.85 -1.53
CA ALA A 175 3.17 -17.25 -0.56
C ALA A 175 2.06 -18.13 -1.15
N LEU A 176 1.63 -17.85 -2.39
CA LEU A 176 0.45 -18.47 -2.98
C LEU A 176 0.57 -19.99 -3.11
N PRO A 177 1.66 -20.57 -3.68
CA PRO A 177 1.78 -22.03 -3.79
C PRO A 177 1.72 -22.72 -2.41
N LYS A 178 2.45 -22.19 -1.42
CA LYS A 178 2.45 -22.71 -0.05
C LYS A 178 1.06 -22.68 0.60
N ARG A 179 0.25 -21.68 0.27
CA ARG A 179 -1.12 -21.54 0.81
C ARG A 179 -2.09 -22.48 0.13
N LEU A 180 -1.95 -22.66 -1.18
CA LEU A 180 -2.73 -23.66 -1.92
C LEU A 180 -2.44 -25.07 -1.37
N ASP A 181 -1.17 -25.45 -1.26
CA ASP A 181 -0.76 -26.74 -0.70
C ASP A 181 -1.33 -26.97 0.70
N HIS A 182 -1.26 -25.95 1.57
CA HIS A 182 -1.81 -26.02 2.92
C HIS A 182 -3.32 -26.25 2.94
N GLU A 183 -4.09 -25.50 2.14
CA GLU A 183 -5.55 -25.64 2.12
C GLU A 183 -5.98 -26.97 1.49
N PHE A 184 -5.31 -27.44 0.44
CA PHE A 184 -5.61 -28.74 -0.18
C PHE A 184 -5.26 -29.91 0.75
N ASN A 185 -4.08 -29.90 1.37
CA ASN A 185 -3.72 -30.94 2.34
C ASN A 185 -4.69 -30.98 3.51
N ARG A 186 -5.20 -29.82 3.95
CA ARG A 186 -6.22 -29.75 5.01
C ARG A 186 -7.55 -30.36 4.58
N LEU A 187 -7.97 -30.17 3.33
CA LEU A 187 -9.18 -30.80 2.79
C LEU A 187 -9.01 -32.31 2.64
N LEU A 188 -7.90 -32.76 2.06
CA LEU A 188 -7.63 -34.18 1.81
C LEU A 188 -7.49 -34.98 3.11
N ASN A 189 -6.82 -34.41 4.12
CA ASN A 189 -6.64 -35.06 5.42
C ASN A 189 -7.88 -34.95 6.33
N GLY A 190 -8.82 -34.05 6.02
CA GLY A 190 -10.07 -33.89 6.76
C GLY A 190 -11.26 -34.65 6.14
N ALA A 191 -11.09 -35.21 4.93
CA ALA A 191 -12.07 -36.02 4.22
C ALA A 191 -11.85 -37.53 4.40
N ALA A 192 -10.80 -37.93 5.12
CA ALA A 192 -10.54 -39.29 5.59
C ALA A 192 -10.99 -39.44 7.05
#